data_AF-A0A257AU59-F1
#
_entry.id   AF-A0A257AU59-F1
#
_cell.length_a   1.000
_cell.length_b   1.000
_cell.length_c   1.000
_cell.angle_alpha   90.00
_cell.angle_beta   90.00
_cell.angle_gamma   90.00
#
_symmetry.space_group_name_H-M   'P 1'
#
loop_
_entity.id
_entity.type
_entity.pdbx_description
1 polymer ?
#
loop_
_entity_poly.entity_id
_entity_poly.type
_entity_poly.pdbx_seq_one_letter_code
_entity_poly.pdbx_strand_id
1 'polypeptide(L)'
;SETVTERRRGRYIKSRPANGSTDIAFDATIRAAAPYQQRRDEKRKRLAFAIEKSDLQKKVRVKRSANLVLFLVDASWSMAVAERMNATKGAILSLLTDAYQRRDRVGLIV
;
A
#
# COMPACT_ATOMS: atom_id res chain seq x y z
N SER A 1 -8.16 -2.51 -3.73
CA SER A 1 -6.95 -2.59 -4.59
C SER A 1 -5.70 -2.44 -3.74
N GLU A 2 -4.57 -3.04 -4.14
CA GLU A 2 -3.27 -2.82 -3.49
C GLU A 2 -2.52 -1.71 -4.22
N THR A 3 -1.96 -0.75 -3.47
CA THR A 3 -1.19 0.37 -4.02
C THR A 3 0.22 0.35 -3.44
N VAL A 4 1.23 0.66 -4.26
CA VAL A 4 2.61 0.82 -3.79
C VAL A 4 2.66 1.98 -2.80
N THR A 5 3.36 1.81 -1.69
CA THR A 5 3.50 2.84 -0.66
C THR A 5 4.96 3.13 -0.37
N GLU A 6 5.26 4.42 -0.21
CA GLU A 6 6.57 4.90 0.25
C GLU A 6 6.69 4.90 1.78
N ARG A 7 5.57 4.66 2.49
CA ARG A 7 5.61 4.52 3.95
C ARG A 7 6.29 3.21 4.32
N ARG A 8 6.97 3.19 5.47
CA ARG A 8 7.59 1.97 6.05
C ARG A 8 6.56 0.96 6.61
N ARG A 9 5.36 0.91 6.04
CA ARG A 9 4.24 0.02 6.43
C ARG A 9 3.69 -0.68 5.19
N GLY A 10 3.12 -1.87 5.36
CA GLY A 10 2.57 -2.67 4.27
C GLY A 10 3.38 -3.94 4.00
N ARG A 11 2.89 -4.76 3.09
CA ARG A 11 3.50 -6.03 2.71
C ARG A 11 4.68 -5.78 1.76
N TYR A 12 5.87 -6.23 2.14
CA TYR A 12 7.03 -6.23 1.26
C TYR A 12 6.83 -7.28 0.16
N ILE A 13 6.85 -6.84 -1.10
CA ILE A 13 6.54 -7.71 -2.25
C ILE A 13 7.70 -7.90 -3.22
N LYS A 14 8.63 -6.93 -3.28
CA LYS A 14 9.82 -7.00 -4.13
C LYS A 14 10.85 -5.96 -3.73
N SER A 15 12.09 -6.15 -4.15
CA SER A 15 13.18 -5.20 -3.98
C SER A 15 13.51 -4.44 -5.26
N ARG A 16 14.17 -3.28 -5.12
CA ARG A 16 14.75 -2.48 -6.23
C ARG A 16 16.04 -1.81 -5.77
N PRO A 17 16.93 -1.32 -6.65
CA PRO A 17 18.12 -0.57 -6.24
C PRO A 17 17.78 0.57 -5.29
N ALA A 18 18.60 0.73 -4.24
CA ALA A 18 18.28 1.63 -3.14
C ALA A 18 18.31 3.10 -3.56
N ASN A 19 19.22 3.51 -4.44
CA ASN A 19 19.38 4.88 -4.93
C ASN A 19 19.32 5.93 -3.80
N GLY A 20 20.04 5.69 -2.70
CA GLY A 20 20.07 6.56 -1.52
C GLY A 20 18.93 6.36 -0.50
N SER A 21 18.02 5.40 -0.72
CA SER A 21 16.97 5.08 0.23
C SER A 21 17.53 4.54 1.55
N THR A 22 16.92 4.95 2.67
CA THR A 22 17.23 4.44 4.02
C THR A 22 16.44 3.20 4.39
N ASP A 23 15.50 2.76 3.56
CA ASP A 23 14.62 1.61 3.84
C ASP A 23 15.11 0.34 3.12
N ILE A 24 16.18 -0.22 3.67
CA ILE A 24 16.96 -1.30 3.05
C ILE A 24 16.25 -2.66 3.14
N ALA A 25 16.26 -3.39 2.02
CA ALA A 25 15.91 -4.80 1.91
C ALA A 25 17.14 -5.65 2.20
N PHE A 26 17.35 -6.02 3.46
CA PHE A 26 18.53 -6.76 3.91
C PHE A 26 18.73 -8.08 3.15
N ASP A 27 17.67 -8.87 3.01
CA ASP A 27 17.65 -10.14 2.27
C ASP A 27 18.09 -9.95 0.81
N ALA A 28 17.50 -8.97 0.12
CA ALA A 28 17.79 -8.70 -1.28
C ALA A 28 19.19 -8.09 -1.47
N THR A 29 19.66 -7.28 -0.51
CA THR A 29 21.00 -6.69 -0.52
C THR A 29 22.06 -7.75 -0.35
N ILE A 30 21.89 -8.67 0.60
CA ILE A 30 22.80 -9.80 0.78
C ILE A 30 22.82 -10.68 -0.47
N ARG A 31 21.64 -10.98 -1.04
CA ARG A 31 21.54 -11.78 -2.27
C ARG A 31 22.21 -11.10 -3.47
N ALA A 32 22.09 -9.77 -3.59
CA ALA A 32 22.73 -8.99 -4.65
C ALA A 32 24.26 -8.97 -4.49
N ALA A 33 24.77 -8.89 -3.27
CA ALA A 33 26.20 -8.89 -2.98
C ALA A 33 26.84 -10.30 -3.05
N ALA A 34 26.06 -11.38 -2.89
CA ALA A 34 26.56 -12.75 -2.77
C ALA A 34 27.46 -13.20 -3.93
N PRO A 35 27.13 -12.96 -5.22
CA PRO A 35 27.96 -13.38 -6.35
C PRO A 35 29.34 -12.71 -6.40
N TYR A 36 29.48 -11.52 -5.78
CA TYR A 36 30.72 -10.74 -5.82
C TYR A 36 31.67 -11.07 -4.67
N GLN A 37 31.28 -11.92 -3.72
CA GLN A 37 32.07 -12.18 -2.52
C GLN A 37 33.47 -12.75 -2.82
N GLN A 38 33.60 -13.60 -3.84
CA GLN A 38 34.90 -14.14 -4.25
C GLN A 38 35.84 -13.06 -4.81
N ARG A 39 35.30 -12.08 -5.56
CA ARG A 39 36.08 -10.98 -6.12
C ARG A 39 36.43 -9.90 -5.09
N ARG A 40 35.78 -9.93 -3.92
CA ARG A 40 35.93 -8.96 -2.84
C ARG A 40 36.73 -9.53 -1.66
N ASP A 41 37.59 -10.52 -1.90
CA ASP A 41 38.33 -11.25 -0.86
C ASP A 41 39.15 -10.34 0.07
N GLU A 42 39.81 -9.31 -0.47
CA GLU A 42 40.56 -8.35 0.36
C GLU A 42 39.67 -7.62 1.38
N LYS A 43 38.45 -7.24 1.00
CA LYS A 43 37.49 -6.65 1.95
C LYS A 43 37.00 -7.70 2.95
N ARG A 44 36.89 -8.96 2.52
CA ARG A 44 36.51 -10.08 3.39
C ARG A 44 37.55 -10.43 4.44
N LYS A 45 38.82 -10.05 4.25
CA LYS A 45 39.85 -10.14 5.32
C LYS A 45 39.51 -9.28 6.54
N ARG A 46 38.71 -8.23 6.37
CA ARG A 46 38.26 -7.32 7.45
C ARG A 46 36.78 -7.47 7.81
N LEU A 47 35.98 -8.08 6.93
CA LEU A 47 34.53 -8.18 7.05
C LEU A 47 34.07 -9.60 6.76
N ALA A 48 33.12 -10.14 7.52
CA ALA A 48 32.57 -11.47 7.22
C ALA A 48 31.93 -11.55 5.82
N PHE A 49 31.30 -10.44 5.39
CA PHE A 49 30.57 -10.32 4.12
C PHE A 49 30.72 -8.89 3.56
N ALA A 50 31.21 -8.77 2.33
CA ALA A 50 31.54 -7.49 1.71
C ALA A 50 30.36 -6.92 0.91
N ILE A 51 29.72 -5.88 1.43
CA ILE A 51 28.61 -5.15 0.79
C ILE A 51 29.13 -3.81 0.25
N GLU A 52 28.75 -3.47 -0.98
CA GLU A 52 29.01 -2.19 -1.63
C GLU A 52 27.72 -1.42 -1.91
N LYS A 53 27.84 -0.12 -2.20
CA LYS A 53 26.69 0.74 -2.48
C LYS A 53 25.82 0.25 -3.64
N SER A 54 26.42 -0.41 -4.64
CA SER A 54 25.74 -0.99 -5.80
C SER A 54 24.86 -2.19 -5.45
N ASP A 55 25.15 -2.89 -4.34
CA ASP A 55 24.36 -4.05 -3.93
C ASP A 55 23.10 -3.64 -3.16
N LEU A 56 23.07 -2.42 -2.62
CA LEU A 56 22.00 -1.94 -1.76
C LEU A 56 20.65 -1.97 -2.48
N GLN A 57 19.72 -2.72 -1.90
CA GLN A 57 18.34 -2.79 -2.36
C GLN A 57 17.41 -2.12 -1.36
N LYS A 58 16.36 -1.45 -1.83
CA LYS A 58 15.25 -0.94 -1.02
C LYS A 58 14.03 -1.85 -1.08
N LYS A 59 13.23 -1.82 -0.02
CA LYS A 59 11.95 -2.56 0.05
C LYS A 59 10.87 -1.83 -0.74
N VAL A 60 10.20 -2.52 -1.67
CA VAL A 60 8.95 -2.06 -2.28
C VAL A 60 7.79 -2.73 -1.56
N ARG A 61 6.92 -1.91 -0.95
CA ARG A 61 5.74 -2.39 -0.22
C ARG A 61 4.47 -2.02 -0.94
N VAL A 62 3.48 -2.88 -0.80
CA VAL A 62 2.10 -2.56 -1.13
C VAL A 62 1.26 -2.54 0.13
N LYS A 63 0.25 -1.67 0.12
CA LYS A 63 -0.76 -1.60 1.17
C LYS A 63 -2.13 -1.60 0.51
N ARG A 64 -3.10 -2.21 1.17
CA ARG A 64 -4.51 -1.98 0.85
C ARG A 64 -4.86 -0.54 1.20
N SER A 65 -5.25 0.25 0.21
CA SER A 65 -5.88 1.53 0.48
C SER A 65 -7.35 1.27 0.83
N ALA A 66 -7.84 1.88 1.91
CA ALA A 66 -9.27 1.92 2.16
C ALA A 66 -9.86 2.99 1.23
N ASN A 67 -10.95 2.68 0.53
CA ASN A 67 -11.68 3.67 -0.23
C ASN A 67 -12.46 4.57 0.74
N LEU A 68 -12.66 5.83 0.37
CA LEU A 68 -13.62 6.71 1.02
C LEU A 68 -14.76 6.94 0.03
N VAL A 69 -15.98 6.55 0.41
CA VAL A 69 -17.19 6.82 -0.36
C VAL A 69 -18.01 7.86 0.39
N LEU A 70 -18.29 8.99 -0.25
CA LEU A 70 -19.13 10.06 0.30
C LEU A 70 -20.42 10.12 -0.49
N PHE A 71 -21.55 9.91 0.19
CA PHE A 71 -22.87 10.12 -0.36
C PHE A 71 -23.35 11.52 0.03
N LEU A 72 -23.73 12.31 -0.96
CA LEU A 72 -24.40 13.59 -0.76
C LEU A 72 -25.83 13.44 -1.26
N VAL A 73 -26.79 13.58 -0.35
CA VAL A 73 -28.23 13.48 -0.63
C VAL A 73 -28.84 14.85 -0.44
N ASP A 74 -29.65 15.32 -1.39
CA ASP A 74 -30.39 16.58 -1.24
C ASP A 74 -31.63 16.35 -0.36
N ALA A 75 -31.77 17.12 0.73
CA ALA A 75 -32.92 17.06 1.63
C ALA A 75 -34.10 17.96 1.18
N SER A 76 -34.13 18.39 -0.09
CA SER A 76 -35.20 19.26 -0.59
C SER A 76 -36.57 18.55 -0.63
N TRP A 77 -37.63 19.35 -0.42
CA TRP A 77 -39.02 18.89 -0.25
C TRP A 77 -39.55 18.00 -1.39
N SER A 78 -38.99 18.13 -2.60
CA SER A 78 -39.34 17.33 -3.79
C SER A 78 -38.83 15.87 -3.71
N MET A 79 -37.89 15.56 -2.83
CA MET A 79 -37.41 14.20 -2.53
C MET A 79 -38.27 13.44 -1.50
N ALA A 80 -39.24 14.10 -0.83
CA ALA A 80 -40.11 13.51 0.20
C ALA A 80 -41.20 12.55 -0.33
N VAL A 81 -41.31 12.37 -1.65
CA VAL A 81 -42.20 11.37 -2.25
C VAL A 81 -41.67 9.97 -1.89
N ALA A 82 -42.38 9.27 -1.01
CA ALA A 82 -41.95 8.07 -0.30
C ALA A 82 -41.38 6.95 -1.20
N GLU A 83 -41.83 6.84 -2.46
CA GLU A 83 -41.34 5.84 -3.42
C GLU A 83 -39.89 6.09 -3.88
N ARG A 84 -39.51 7.35 -4.14
CA ARG A 84 -38.14 7.67 -4.60
C ARG A 84 -37.14 7.62 -3.44
N MET A 85 -37.55 8.06 -2.26
CA MET A 85 -36.72 8.01 -1.06
C MET A 85 -36.40 6.57 -0.61
N ASN A 86 -37.33 5.61 -0.80
CA ASN A 86 -37.09 4.20 -0.50
C ASN A 86 -36.09 3.54 -1.47
N ALA A 87 -36.17 3.84 -2.77
CA ALA A 87 -35.22 3.33 -3.75
C ALA A 87 -33.79 3.86 -3.50
N THR A 88 -33.65 5.15 -3.18
CA THR A 88 -32.34 5.76 -2.85
C THR A 88 -31.78 5.22 -1.54
N LYS A 89 -32.61 5.04 -0.50
CA LYS A 89 -32.19 4.40 0.76
C LYS A 89 -31.72 2.96 0.55
N GLY A 90 -32.43 2.17 -0.27
CA GLY A 90 -32.04 0.80 -0.59
C GLY A 90 -30.69 0.70 -1.31
N ALA A 91 -30.45 1.58 -2.29
CA ALA A 91 -29.17 1.64 -3.01
C ALA A 91 -28.01 2.13 -2.13
N ILE A 92 -28.25 3.10 -1.23
CA ILE A 92 -27.23 3.56 -0.28
C ILE A 92 -26.91 2.44 0.74
N LEU A 93 -27.92 1.71 1.23
CA LEU A 93 -27.72 0.62 2.19
C LEU A 93 -26.93 -0.55 1.58
N SER A 94 -27.19 -0.89 0.32
CA SER A 94 -26.44 -1.95 -0.37
C SER A 94 -24.97 -1.54 -0.60
N LEU A 95 -24.72 -0.28 -0.99
CA LEU A 95 -23.36 0.25 -1.12
C LEU A 95 -22.64 0.38 0.24
N LEU A 96 -23.35 0.75 1.31
CA LEU A 96 -22.82 0.75 2.68
C LEU A 96 -22.41 -0.65 3.14
N THR A 97 -23.24 -1.65 2.84
CA THR A 97 -22.97 -3.05 3.19
C THR A 97 -21.73 -3.56 2.47
N ASP A 98 -21.61 -3.26 1.17
CA ASP A 98 -20.46 -3.64 0.35
C ASP A 98 -19.16 -2.94 0.78
N ALA A 99 -19.25 -1.65 1.15
CA ALA A 99 -18.14 -0.90 1.71
C ALA A 99 -17.71 -1.41 3.10
N TYR A 100 -18.66 -1.79 3.96
CA TYR A 100 -18.37 -2.35 5.28
C TYR A 100 -17.56 -3.67 5.17
N GLN A 101 -17.97 -4.56 4.25
CA GLN A 101 -17.25 -5.83 4.01
C GLN A 101 -15.80 -5.61 3.55
N ARG A 102 -15.55 -4.57 2.74
CA ARG A 102 -14.20 -4.24 2.24
C ARG A 102 -13.34 -3.42 3.21
N ARG A 103 -13.87 -3.06 4.38
CA ARG A 103 -13.27 -2.09 5.33
C ARG A 103 -12.99 -0.72 4.69
N ASP A 104 -13.85 -0.35 3.74
CA ASP A 104 -13.87 1.00 3.18
C ASP A 104 -14.56 1.95 4.17
N ARG A 105 -14.20 3.24 4.14
CA ARG A 105 -14.84 4.27 4.97
C ARG A 105 -16.01 4.86 4.20
N VAL A 106 -17.13 5.07 4.88
CA VAL A 106 -18.32 5.69 4.28
C VAL A 106 -18.79 6.86 5.11
N GLY A 107 -19.13 7.96 4.43
CA GLY A 107 -19.84 9.09 5.01
C GLY A 107 -21.11 9.38 4.22
N LEU A 108 -22.15 9.82 4.92
CA LEU A 108 -23.41 10.29 4.34
C LEU A 108 -23.64 11.73 4.81
N ILE A 109 -23.90 12.62 3.87
CA ILE A 109 -24.27 14.02 4.09
C ILE A 109 -25.67 14.20 3.50
N VAL A 110 -26.57 14.79 4.28
CA VAL A 110 -27.98 15.07 3.94
C VAL A 110 -28.21 16.56 4.05
#